data_AF-A0A1H6U8S3-F1
#
_entry.id   AF-A0A1H6U8S3-F1
#
_cell.length_a   1.000
_cell.length_b   1.000
_cell.length_c   1.000
_cell.angle_alpha   90.00
_cell.angle_beta   90.00
_cell.angle_gamma   90.00
#
_symmetry.space_group_name_H-M   'P 1'
#
loop_
_entity.id
_entity.type
_entity.pdbx_description
1 polymer ?
#
loop_
_entity_poly.entity_id
_entity_poly.type
_entity_poly.pdbx_seq_one_letter_code
_entity_poly.pdbx_strand_id
1 'polypeptide(L)'
;MTEIATGLIVAAGGSILNFASTKIYNSITGSSKNFIWTNKNINLKNFKISDEFDELKKRTRIIVIDDENSFPTKLFKDEGYTIDKWDIVKDYSKLENGFFDIIVLDIKGVALHISEDDGLGVLISLKKNNPAQIIISYSQHSFDLSKIEFFQLADENIAKPSDFLKIKNILDNLITTQFKPDRYISALDQLLLKNNISDSNIKKIKAEIAKAIKRKKAPDWNKSLEFIQNRTDLAKQIKSLSETIIKFFK
;
A
#
# COMPACT_ATOMS: atom_id res chain seq x y z
N MET A 1 -45.08 -13.46 2.03
CA MET A 1 -44.30 -13.97 3.19
C MET A 1 -43.64 -15.34 2.94
N THR A 2 -43.49 -15.79 1.68
CA THR A 2 -43.06 -17.16 1.35
C THR A 2 -41.62 -17.30 0.83
N GLU A 3 -40.94 -16.21 0.46
CA GLU A 3 -39.56 -16.27 -0.07
C GLU A 3 -38.46 -16.14 1.00
N ILE A 4 -38.78 -15.64 2.20
CA ILE A 4 -37.81 -15.47 3.29
C ILE A 4 -37.55 -16.81 4.01
N ALA A 5 -38.53 -17.72 4.02
CA ALA A 5 -38.42 -19.02 4.69
C ALA A 5 -37.48 -19.99 3.94
N THR A 6 -37.48 -19.99 2.60
CA THR A 6 -36.63 -20.86 1.77
C THR A 6 -35.16 -20.49 1.85
N GLY A 7 -34.82 -19.20 1.94
CA GLY A 7 -33.42 -18.74 2.09
C GLY A 7 -32.78 -19.12 3.44
N LEU A 8 -33.56 -19.12 4.53
CA LEU A 8 -33.09 -19.51 5.87
C LEU A 8 -32.95 -21.03 6.02
N ILE A 9 -33.84 -21.82 5.42
CA ILE A 9 -33.79 -23.28 5.45
C ILE A 9 -32.60 -23.83 4.65
N VAL A 10 -32.24 -23.22 3.52
CA VAL A 10 -31.07 -23.63 2.71
C VAL A 10 -29.74 -23.33 3.43
N ALA A 11 -29.64 -22.20 4.13
CA ALA A 11 -28.45 -21.84 4.90
C ALA A 11 -28.27 -22.70 6.17
N ALA A 12 -29.37 -23.07 6.84
CA ALA A 12 -29.35 -23.97 7.99
C ALA A 12 -29.07 -25.42 7.57
N GLY A 13 -29.60 -25.88 6.42
CA GLY A 13 -29.38 -27.24 5.91
C GLY A 13 -27.90 -27.54 5.61
N GLY A 14 -27.19 -26.60 4.99
CA GLY A 14 -25.77 -26.77 4.66
C GLY A 14 -24.85 -26.84 5.88
N SER A 15 -25.16 -26.09 6.94
CA SER A 15 -24.35 -26.07 8.17
C SER A 15 -24.59 -27.30 9.06
N ILE A 16 -25.82 -27.81 9.10
CA ILE A 16 -26.18 -29.05 9.82
C ILE A 16 -25.59 -30.29 9.14
N LEU A 17 -25.68 -30.39 7.82
CA LEU A 17 -25.09 -31.50 7.07
C LEU A 17 -23.56 -31.56 7.28
N ASN A 18 -22.90 -30.40 7.24
CA ASN A 18 -21.47 -30.30 7.50
C ASN A 18 -21.08 -30.75 8.91
N PHE A 19 -21.84 -30.30 9.91
CA PHE A 19 -21.59 -30.68 11.31
C PHE A 19 -21.75 -32.19 11.49
N ALA A 20 -22.80 -32.79 10.91
CA ALA A 20 -23.03 -34.22 10.96
C ALA A 20 -21.89 -35.00 10.27
N SER A 21 -21.50 -34.61 9.04
CA SER A 21 -20.42 -35.28 8.31
C SER A 21 -19.07 -35.18 9.02
N THR A 22 -18.75 -34.01 9.58
CA THR A 22 -17.51 -33.79 10.34
C THR A 22 -17.47 -34.65 11.61
N LYS A 23 -18.59 -34.72 12.34
CA LYS A 23 -18.68 -35.49 13.59
C LYS A 23 -18.61 -37.00 13.34
N ILE A 24 -19.27 -37.49 12.30
CA ILE A 24 -19.24 -38.90 11.89
C ILE A 24 -17.83 -39.30 11.46
N TYR A 25 -17.17 -38.50 10.61
CA TYR A 25 -15.81 -38.79 10.15
C TYR A 25 -14.80 -38.83 11.30
N ASN A 26 -14.84 -37.85 12.20
CA ASN A 26 -13.93 -37.79 13.35
C ASN A 26 -14.17 -38.97 14.32
N SER A 27 -15.43 -39.39 14.48
CA SER A 27 -15.78 -40.54 15.32
C SER A 27 -15.34 -41.88 14.74
N ILE A 28 -15.30 -42.03 13.41
CA ILE A 28 -14.92 -43.28 12.74
C ILE A 28 -13.40 -43.41 12.60
N THR A 29 -12.71 -42.29 12.36
CA THR A 29 -11.28 -42.31 12.00
C THR A 29 -10.34 -41.94 13.16
N GLY A 30 -10.88 -41.44 14.27
CA GLY A 30 -10.07 -40.92 15.39
C GLY A 30 -9.22 -39.69 15.04
N SER A 31 -9.38 -39.13 13.83
CA SER A 31 -8.63 -37.98 13.32
C SER A 31 -9.52 -36.74 13.31
N SER A 32 -9.03 -35.61 13.82
CA SER A 32 -9.77 -34.34 13.74
C SER A 32 -9.60 -33.71 12.36
N LYS A 33 -10.55 -33.90 11.44
CA LYS A 33 -10.64 -33.12 10.20
C LYS A 33 -11.85 -32.21 10.22
N ASN A 34 -11.68 -30.96 9.81
CA ASN A 34 -12.76 -30.00 9.62
C ASN A 34 -13.13 -29.94 8.12
N PHE A 35 -14.32 -30.44 7.74
CA PHE A 35 -14.67 -30.68 6.32
C PHE A 35 -15.15 -29.43 5.55
N ILE A 36 -15.59 -28.36 6.23
CA ILE A 36 -15.92 -27.06 5.60
C ILE A 36 -15.16 -25.90 6.26
N TRP A 37 -13.85 -26.02 6.24
CA TRP A 37 -13.03 -24.85 5.98
C TRP A 37 -12.23 -25.18 4.74
N THR A 38 -12.78 -24.87 3.56
CA THR A 38 -11.93 -24.75 2.38
C THR A 38 -10.84 -23.77 2.76
N ASN A 39 -9.60 -24.27 2.88
CA ASN A 39 -8.38 -23.50 3.05
C ASN A 39 -8.18 -22.73 1.74
N LYS A 40 -9.05 -21.75 1.48
CA LYS A 40 -9.06 -20.99 0.25
C LYS A 40 -7.87 -20.06 0.37
N ASN A 41 -6.73 -20.48 -0.17
CA ASN A 41 -5.55 -19.63 -0.26
C ASN A 41 -5.98 -18.34 -0.96
N ILE A 42 -5.99 -17.24 -0.21
CA ILE A 42 -6.43 -15.95 -0.71
C ILE A 42 -5.27 -15.39 -1.52
N ASN A 43 -5.38 -15.53 -2.84
CA ASN A 43 -4.47 -14.86 -3.75
C ASN A 43 -5.06 -13.50 -4.14
N LEU A 44 -4.44 -12.43 -3.63
CA LEU A 44 -4.85 -11.05 -3.91
C LEU A 44 -4.63 -10.66 -5.39
N LYS A 45 -3.78 -11.39 -6.11
CA LYS A 45 -3.53 -11.16 -7.54
C LYS A 45 -4.69 -11.57 -8.44
N ASN A 46 -5.67 -12.33 -7.91
CA ASN A 46 -6.81 -12.81 -8.69
C ASN A 46 -7.94 -11.77 -8.82
N PHE A 47 -7.82 -10.59 -8.19
CA PHE A 47 -8.81 -9.53 -8.29
C PHE A 47 -8.64 -8.74 -9.59
N LYS A 48 -9.76 -8.35 -10.23
CA LYS A 48 -9.73 -7.54 -11.45
C LYS A 48 -9.36 -6.10 -11.12
N ILE A 49 -8.37 -5.56 -11.83
CA ILE A 49 -7.86 -4.20 -11.67
C ILE A 49 -8.62 -3.28 -12.64
N SER A 50 -8.83 -2.02 -12.24
CA SER A 50 -9.20 -0.95 -13.17
C SER A 50 -7.91 -0.43 -13.81
N ASP A 51 -7.64 -0.82 -15.05
CA ASP A 51 -6.39 -0.49 -15.76
C ASP A 51 -6.45 0.79 -16.59
N GLU A 52 -7.55 1.57 -16.50
CA GLU A 52 -7.63 2.84 -17.22
C GLU A 52 -6.66 3.86 -16.61
N PHE A 53 -5.71 4.32 -17.43
CA PHE A 53 -4.64 5.19 -16.98
C PHE A 53 -5.15 6.48 -16.36
N ASP A 54 -6.20 7.09 -16.93
CA ASP A 54 -6.76 8.34 -16.40
C ASP A 54 -7.38 8.18 -15.01
N GLU A 55 -7.96 7.02 -14.69
CA GLU A 55 -8.42 6.71 -13.34
C GLU A 55 -7.24 6.52 -12.38
N LEU A 56 -6.20 5.80 -12.80
CA LEU A 56 -4.98 5.61 -11.99
C LEU A 56 -4.30 6.96 -11.71
N LYS A 57 -4.18 7.81 -12.73
CA LYS A 57 -3.64 9.18 -12.62
C LYS A 57 -4.38 10.01 -11.58
N LYS A 58 -5.72 10.04 -11.64
CA LYS A 58 -6.56 10.79 -10.68
C LYS A 58 -6.46 10.22 -9.26
N ARG A 59 -6.31 8.90 -9.11
CA ARG A 59 -6.25 8.26 -7.80
C ARG A 59 -4.87 8.35 -7.16
N THR A 60 -3.80 8.43 -7.95
CA THR A 60 -2.42 8.51 -7.45
C THR A 60 -2.20 9.86 -6.78
N ARG A 61 -2.03 9.85 -5.45
CA ARG A 61 -1.76 11.02 -4.62
C ARG A 61 -0.26 11.30 -4.66
N ILE A 62 0.11 12.41 -5.26
CA ILE A 62 1.49 12.84 -5.40
C ILE A 62 1.71 14.01 -4.45
N ILE A 63 2.78 14.01 -3.68
CA ILE A 63 3.23 15.17 -2.92
C ILE A 63 4.59 15.63 -3.43
N VAL A 64 4.70 16.92 -3.70
CA VAL A 64 5.97 17.58 -3.99
C VAL A 64 6.42 18.31 -2.73
N ILE A 65 7.64 18.03 -2.30
CA ILE A 65 8.28 18.70 -1.18
C ILE A 65 9.52 19.41 -1.72
N ASP A 66 9.38 20.71 -1.93
CA ASP A 66 10.36 21.57 -2.61
C ASP A 66 10.18 22.99 -2.06
N ASP A 67 11.21 23.55 -1.44
CA ASP A 67 11.21 24.89 -0.86
C ASP A 67 11.13 25.98 -1.94
N GLU A 68 11.51 25.63 -3.17
CA GLU A 68 11.39 26.47 -4.36
C GLU A 68 10.06 26.24 -5.11
N ASN A 69 9.66 27.19 -5.95
CA ASN A 69 8.53 27.00 -6.88
C ASN A 69 9.00 26.46 -8.23
N SER A 70 9.88 25.46 -8.21
CA SER A 70 10.51 24.92 -9.42
C SER A 70 9.69 23.81 -10.08
N PHE A 71 8.93 23.04 -9.30
CA PHE A 71 8.05 22.00 -9.83
C PHE A 71 6.71 22.57 -10.38
N PRO A 72 6.30 22.25 -11.61
CA PRO A 72 5.12 22.83 -12.27
C PRO A 72 3.79 22.20 -11.80
N THR A 73 3.51 22.24 -10.49
CA THR A 73 2.34 21.58 -9.87
C THR A 73 0.99 22.03 -10.44
N LYS A 74 0.86 23.30 -10.84
CA LYS A 74 -0.37 23.82 -11.45
C LYS A 74 -0.69 23.11 -12.78
N LEU A 75 0.29 22.95 -13.66
CA LEU A 75 0.10 22.25 -14.94
C LEU A 75 -0.33 20.78 -14.73
N PHE A 76 0.23 20.11 -13.72
CA PHE A 76 -0.21 18.76 -13.35
C PHE A 76 -1.63 18.72 -12.79
N LYS A 77 -2.05 19.70 -11.99
CA LYS A 77 -3.45 19.80 -11.54
C LYS A 77 -4.40 19.98 -12.73
N ASP A 78 -4.03 20.84 -13.68
CA ASP A 78 -4.83 21.11 -14.88
C ASP A 78 -4.97 19.85 -15.78
N GLU A 79 -3.96 18.97 -15.80
CA GLU A 79 -3.97 17.67 -16.50
C GLU A 79 -4.66 16.52 -15.72
N GLY A 80 -5.21 16.82 -14.54
CA GLY A 80 -6.01 15.90 -13.74
C GLY A 80 -5.23 14.99 -12.79
N TYR A 81 -3.97 15.32 -12.47
CA TYR A 81 -3.21 14.62 -11.43
C TYR A 81 -3.66 15.09 -10.05
N THR A 82 -3.77 14.15 -9.11
CA THR A 82 -3.94 14.48 -7.69
C THR A 82 -2.56 14.77 -7.09
N ILE A 83 -2.09 15.99 -7.27
CA ILE A 83 -0.77 16.45 -6.81
C ILE A 83 -0.91 17.60 -5.82
N ASP A 84 -0.14 17.60 -4.75
CA ASP A 84 -0.02 18.73 -3.83
C ASP A 84 1.43 19.15 -3.65
N LYS A 85 1.64 20.33 -3.06
CA LYS A 85 2.97 20.88 -2.75
C LYS A 85 3.08 21.27 -1.30
N TRP A 86 4.20 20.91 -0.67
CA TRP A 86 4.68 21.50 0.57
C TRP A 86 6.05 22.13 0.35
N ASP A 87 6.29 23.31 0.92
CA ASP A 87 7.61 23.94 0.85
C ASP A 87 8.60 23.28 1.81
N ILE A 88 8.09 22.79 2.94
CA ILE A 88 8.81 21.97 3.92
C ILE A 88 7.93 20.80 4.35
N VAL A 89 8.50 19.72 4.88
CA VAL A 89 7.73 18.60 5.45
C VAL A 89 6.76 19.13 6.53
N LYS A 90 5.45 19.05 6.28
CA LYS A 90 4.43 19.55 7.23
C LYS A 90 3.92 18.45 8.17
N ASP A 91 3.85 17.23 7.66
CA ASP A 91 3.29 16.08 8.38
C ASP A 91 4.05 14.82 7.96
N TYR A 92 5.10 14.50 8.72
CA TYR A 92 5.90 13.30 8.50
C TYR A 92 5.09 12.02 8.67
N SER A 93 4.08 12.02 9.56
CA SER A 93 3.22 10.85 9.78
C SER A 93 2.41 10.49 8.53
N LYS A 94 1.97 11.47 7.72
CA LYS A 94 1.33 11.19 6.43
C LYS A 94 2.28 10.54 5.42
N LEU A 95 3.53 10.99 5.37
CA LEU A 95 4.55 10.41 4.50
C LEU A 95 4.83 8.95 4.90
N GLU A 96 5.08 8.72 6.19
CA GLU A 96 5.39 7.40 6.74
C GLU A 96 4.26 6.38 6.53
N ASN A 97 3.01 6.81 6.71
CA ASN A 97 1.86 5.91 6.64
C ASN A 97 1.35 5.66 5.20
N GLY A 98 2.09 6.07 4.16
CA GLY A 98 1.69 5.86 2.76
C GLY A 98 0.43 6.62 2.35
N PHE A 99 0.17 7.78 2.98
CA PHE A 99 -0.91 8.65 2.52
C PHE A 99 -0.64 9.20 1.12
N PHE A 100 0.62 9.33 0.72
CA PHE A 100 0.99 9.67 -0.65
C PHE A 100 1.56 8.45 -1.36
N ASP A 101 1.13 8.25 -2.59
CA ASP A 101 1.54 7.10 -3.41
C ASP A 101 2.91 7.37 -4.06
N ILE A 102 3.16 8.63 -4.44
CA ILE A 102 4.44 9.11 -4.98
C ILE A 102 4.86 10.36 -4.19
N ILE A 103 6.14 10.42 -3.80
CA ILE A 103 6.74 11.56 -3.11
C ILE A 103 7.84 12.12 -4.02
N VAL A 104 7.72 13.36 -4.44
CA VAL A 104 8.81 14.11 -5.09
C VAL A 104 9.51 14.92 -4.00
N LEU A 105 10.80 14.71 -3.80
CA LEU A 105 11.52 15.22 -2.65
C LEU A 105 12.79 15.96 -3.07
N ASP A 106 12.90 17.23 -2.70
CA ASP A 106 14.17 17.94 -2.75
C ASP A 106 15.13 17.41 -1.67
N ILE A 107 16.41 17.42 -2.00
CA ILE A 107 17.51 16.99 -1.12
C ILE A 107 17.72 18.01 0.01
N LYS A 108 17.55 19.30 -0.29
CA LYS A 108 17.89 20.40 0.63
C LYS A 108 16.69 21.33 0.84
N GLY A 109 16.66 22.00 1.99
CA GLY A 109 15.71 23.06 2.34
C GLY A 109 14.37 22.57 2.91
N VAL A 110 14.10 21.27 2.92
CA VAL A 110 12.73 20.75 3.09
C VAL A 110 12.43 20.14 4.46
N ALA A 111 13.45 19.71 5.21
CA ALA A 111 13.29 18.86 6.38
C ALA A 111 14.33 19.11 7.50
N LEU A 112 15.10 20.20 7.46
CA LEU A 112 16.07 20.57 8.50
C LEU A 112 15.49 20.63 9.93
N HIS A 113 14.18 20.84 10.06
CA HIS A 113 13.49 20.89 11.34
C HIS A 113 13.20 19.51 11.96
N ILE A 114 13.38 18.43 11.21
CA ILE A 114 13.17 17.03 11.66
C ILE A 114 14.37 16.12 11.39
N SER A 115 15.34 16.52 10.56
CA SER A 115 16.53 15.73 10.25
C SER A 115 17.73 16.61 9.97
N GLU A 116 18.87 16.26 10.55
CA GLU A 116 20.17 16.89 10.25
C GLU A 116 20.60 16.68 8.79
N ASP A 117 20.22 15.53 8.21
CA ASP A 117 20.45 15.18 6.81
C ASP A 117 19.35 15.68 5.86
N ASP A 118 18.45 16.53 6.36
CA ASP A 118 17.42 17.21 5.56
C ASP A 118 16.56 16.23 4.74
N GLY A 119 16.38 16.47 3.43
CA GLY A 119 15.61 15.61 2.55
C GLY A 119 16.19 14.19 2.45
N LEU A 120 17.51 14.01 2.54
CA LEU A 120 18.13 12.69 2.53
C LEU A 120 17.71 11.86 3.75
N GLY A 121 17.69 12.47 4.94
CA GLY A 121 17.24 11.78 6.15
C GLY A 121 15.78 11.34 6.06
N VAL A 122 14.92 12.17 5.46
CA VAL A 122 13.52 11.80 5.17
C VAL A 122 13.45 10.60 4.23
N LEU A 123 14.21 10.62 3.12
CA LEU A 123 14.22 9.52 2.16
C LEU A 123 14.66 8.20 2.80
N ILE A 124 15.78 8.21 3.53
CA ILE A 124 16.31 7.02 4.22
C ILE A 124 15.28 6.45 5.19
N SER A 125 14.67 7.31 6.00
CA SER A 125 13.68 6.89 6.99
C SER A 125 12.43 6.30 6.33
N LEU A 126 11.93 6.93 5.26
CA LEU A 126 10.78 6.41 4.49
C LEU A 126 11.09 5.09 3.81
N LYS A 127 12.26 4.92 3.18
CA LYS A 127 12.64 3.65 2.54
C LYS A 127 12.89 2.53 3.54
N LYS A 128 13.40 2.85 4.74
CA LYS A 128 13.56 1.89 5.84
C LYS A 128 12.19 1.39 6.33
N ASN A 129 11.22 2.28 6.46
CA ASN A 129 9.89 1.95 6.98
C ASN A 129 8.97 1.36 5.91
N ASN A 130 8.99 1.88 4.69
CA ASN A 130 8.20 1.39 3.57
C ASN A 130 9.06 1.31 2.30
N PRO A 131 9.78 0.19 2.07
CA PRO A 131 10.61 0.02 0.88
C PRO A 131 9.85 0.14 -0.44
N ALA A 132 8.53 -0.07 -0.43
CA ALA A 132 7.67 0.03 -1.61
C ALA A 132 7.18 1.44 -1.90
N GLN A 133 7.39 2.41 -1.00
CA GLN A 133 7.06 3.82 -1.24
C GLN A 133 7.82 4.32 -2.47
N ILE A 134 7.10 4.92 -3.43
CA ILE A 134 7.72 5.51 -4.62
C ILE A 134 8.21 6.90 -4.25
N ILE A 135 9.51 7.14 -4.39
CA ILE A 135 10.17 8.41 -4.10
C ILE A 135 10.97 8.84 -5.33
N ILE A 136 10.75 10.07 -5.78
CA ILE A 136 11.47 10.73 -6.85
C ILE A 136 12.39 11.77 -6.23
N SER A 137 13.69 11.69 -6.50
CA SER A 137 14.60 12.77 -6.14
C SER A 137 14.39 13.98 -7.06
N TYR A 138 14.41 15.18 -6.51
CA TYR A 138 14.30 16.41 -7.30
C TYR A 138 15.35 17.42 -6.90
N SER A 139 16.47 17.47 -7.64
CA SER A 139 17.60 18.30 -7.22
C SER A 139 18.42 18.84 -8.39
N GLN A 140 19.20 19.88 -8.15
CA GLN A 140 20.18 20.37 -9.12
C GLN A 140 21.33 19.38 -9.27
N HIS A 141 21.87 19.23 -10.49
CA HIS A 141 23.11 18.49 -10.72
C HIS A 141 24.27 19.17 -9.97
N SER A 142 24.75 18.55 -8.89
CA SER A 142 26.04 18.89 -8.30
C SER A 142 26.80 17.62 -7.93
N PHE A 143 28.12 17.66 -8.07
CA PHE A 143 29.04 16.58 -7.71
C PHE A 143 29.27 16.50 -6.19
N ASP A 144 28.18 16.44 -5.43
CA ASP A 144 28.21 16.30 -3.96
C ASP A 144 27.99 14.83 -3.62
N LEU A 145 28.88 14.25 -2.81
CA LEU A 145 28.82 12.85 -2.39
C LEU A 145 27.52 12.54 -1.65
N SER A 146 26.96 13.50 -0.91
CA SER A 146 25.67 13.35 -0.21
C SER A 146 24.50 13.12 -1.17
N LYS A 147 24.61 13.59 -2.42
CA LYS A 147 23.58 13.38 -3.44
C LYS A 147 23.64 11.99 -4.07
N ILE A 148 24.79 11.30 -4.01
CA ILE A 148 24.95 9.98 -4.61
C ILE A 148 24.03 8.97 -3.92
N GLU A 149 24.05 8.94 -2.59
CA GLU A 149 23.18 8.04 -1.82
C GLU A 149 21.70 8.36 -2.06
N PHE A 150 21.34 9.65 -2.10
CA PHE A 150 19.98 10.07 -2.41
C PHE A 150 19.49 9.54 -3.76
N PHE A 151 20.33 9.67 -4.81
CA PHE A 151 19.99 9.20 -6.15
C PHE A 151 19.93 7.69 -6.29
N GLN A 152 20.71 6.96 -5.48
CA GLN A 152 20.70 5.49 -5.46
C GLN A 152 19.47 4.92 -4.74
N LEU A 153 19.01 5.60 -3.70
CA LEU A 153 17.88 5.14 -2.89
C LEU A 153 16.51 5.55 -3.47
N ALA A 154 16.44 6.64 -4.23
CA ALA A 154 15.22 7.05 -4.93
C ALA A 154 14.84 6.05 -6.05
N ASP A 155 13.55 5.94 -6.36
CA ASP A 155 13.08 5.10 -7.48
C ASP A 155 13.31 5.76 -8.84
N GLU A 156 13.31 7.10 -8.86
CA GLU A 156 13.59 7.92 -10.03
C GLU A 156 14.27 9.23 -9.65
N ASN A 157 14.95 9.84 -10.62
CA ASN A 157 15.72 11.06 -10.40
C ASN A 157 15.37 12.15 -11.43
N ILE A 158 14.98 13.33 -10.95
CA ILE A 158 14.68 14.50 -11.78
C ILE A 158 15.67 15.61 -11.46
N ALA A 159 16.39 16.05 -12.49
CA ALA A 159 17.32 17.17 -12.38
C ALA A 159 16.61 18.52 -12.49
N LYS A 160 16.95 19.48 -11.63
CA LYS A 160 16.54 20.89 -11.77
C LYS A 160 17.52 21.63 -12.70
N PRO A 161 17.05 22.49 -13.64
CA PRO A 161 15.65 22.62 -14.07
C PRO A 161 15.24 21.43 -14.95
N SER A 162 13.96 21.06 -14.91
CA SER A 162 13.36 20.11 -15.85
C SER A 162 12.06 20.68 -16.40
N ASP A 163 11.82 20.46 -17.69
CA ASP A 163 10.58 20.86 -18.33
C ASP A 163 9.40 19.97 -17.90
N PHE A 164 8.20 20.53 -18.05
CA PHE A 164 6.96 19.85 -17.68
C PHE A 164 6.76 18.50 -18.40
N LEU A 165 7.06 18.42 -19.69
CA LEU A 165 6.83 17.21 -20.49
C LEU A 165 7.73 16.06 -20.05
N LYS A 166 8.98 16.36 -19.69
CA LYS A 166 9.93 15.39 -19.15
C LYS A 166 9.46 14.85 -17.80
N ILE A 167 9.05 15.73 -16.88
CA ILE A 167 8.50 15.31 -15.57
C ILE A 167 7.23 14.49 -15.77
N LYS A 168 6.37 14.89 -16.72
CA LYS A 168 5.14 14.17 -17.04
C LYS A 168 5.40 12.76 -17.51
N ASN A 169 6.33 12.57 -18.45
CA ASN A 169 6.71 11.25 -18.94
C ASN A 169 7.22 10.34 -17.81
N ILE A 170 7.99 10.89 -16.86
CA ILE A 170 8.49 10.14 -15.70
C ILE A 170 7.33 9.72 -14.79
N LEU A 171 6.42 10.65 -14.45
CA LEU A 171 5.25 10.33 -13.61
C LEU A 171 4.33 9.30 -14.28
N ASP A 172 4.06 9.45 -15.57
CA ASP A 172 3.22 8.52 -16.33
C ASP A 172 3.85 7.13 -16.37
N ASN A 173 5.16 7.06 -16.60
CA ASN A 173 5.90 5.82 -16.55
C ASN A 173 5.85 5.18 -15.16
N LEU A 174 6.03 5.95 -14.09
CA LEU A 174 5.94 5.43 -12.71
C LEU A 174 4.55 4.90 -12.37
N ILE A 175 3.49 5.64 -12.74
CA ILE A 175 2.11 5.22 -12.53
C ILE A 175 1.81 3.95 -13.33
N THR A 176 2.30 3.84 -14.56
CA THR A 176 2.02 2.70 -15.44
C THR A 176 2.89 1.48 -15.16
N THR A 177 4.08 1.61 -14.58
CA THR A 177 5.04 0.51 -14.39
C THR A 177 5.26 0.13 -12.93
N GLN A 178 5.31 1.10 -12.02
CA GLN A 178 5.67 0.88 -10.61
C GLN A 178 4.45 0.90 -9.68
N PHE A 179 3.45 1.74 -9.96
CA PHE A 179 2.21 1.80 -9.18
C PHE A 179 1.28 0.63 -9.55
N LYS A 180 1.72 -0.59 -9.20
CA LYS A 180 1.01 -1.85 -9.49
C LYS A 180 0.69 -2.60 -8.21
N PRO A 181 -0.51 -3.19 -8.09
CA PRO A 181 -0.90 -3.94 -6.90
C PRO A 181 0.07 -5.08 -6.60
N ASP A 182 0.63 -5.71 -7.63
CA ASP A 182 1.62 -6.79 -7.50
C ASP A 182 2.89 -6.38 -6.72
N ARG A 183 3.37 -5.15 -6.90
CA ARG A 183 4.51 -4.60 -6.15
C ARG A 183 4.18 -4.51 -4.66
N TYR A 184 3.01 -3.94 -4.33
CA TYR A 184 2.58 -3.78 -2.94
C TYR A 184 2.21 -5.11 -2.27
N ILE A 185 1.60 -6.04 -3.00
CA ILE A 185 1.32 -7.40 -2.50
C ILE A 185 2.63 -8.12 -2.19
N SER A 186 3.63 -8.03 -3.09
CA SER A 186 4.94 -8.65 -2.87
C SER A 186 5.68 -8.02 -1.69
N ALA A 187 5.64 -6.70 -1.56
CA ALA A 187 6.21 -5.98 -0.42
C ALA A 187 5.53 -6.38 0.90
N LEU A 188 4.20 -6.52 0.92
CA LEU A 188 3.46 -7.00 2.08
C LEU A 188 3.90 -8.42 2.45
N ASP A 189 3.99 -9.33 1.48
CA ASP A 189 4.41 -10.70 1.71
C ASP A 189 5.83 -10.78 2.28
N GLN A 190 6.78 -10.03 1.71
CA GLN A 190 8.15 -9.92 2.24
C GLN A 190 8.19 -9.35 3.65
N LEU A 191 7.40 -8.31 3.93
CA LEU A 191 7.32 -7.69 5.25
C LEU A 191 6.81 -8.69 6.30
N LEU A 192 5.77 -9.46 5.98
CA LEU A 192 5.21 -10.46 6.87
C LEU A 192 6.20 -11.60 7.13
N LEU A 193 6.89 -12.08 6.09
CA LEU A 193 7.89 -13.14 6.20
C LEU A 193 9.11 -12.69 7.04
N LYS A 194 9.68 -11.53 6.73
CA LYS A 194 10.84 -10.97 7.45
C LYS A 194 10.58 -10.80 8.95
N ASN A 195 9.33 -10.56 9.32
CA ASN A 195 8.91 -10.35 10.70
C ASN A 195 8.38 -11.59 11.41
N ASN A 196 8.55 -12.79 10.81
CA ASN A 196 8.12 -14.09 11.34
C ASN A 196 6.63 -14.12 11.73
N ILE A 197 5.78 -13.47 10.94
CA ILE A 197 4.34 -13.53 11.18
C ILE A 197 3.83 -14.93 10.84
N SER A 198 3.08 -15.55 11.76
CA SER A 198 2.55 -16.90 11.57
C SER A 198 1.59 -16.99 10.39
N ASP A 199 1.55 -18.13 9.70
CA ASP A 199 0.65 -18.36 8.55
C ASP A 199 -0.82 -18.07 8.87
N SER A 200 -1.26 -18.39 10.09
CA SER A 200 -2.62 -18.08 10.55
C SER A 200 -2.90 -16.57 10.54
N ASN A 201 -1.96 -15.78 11.03
CA ASN A 201 -2.06 -14.32 11.07
C ASN A 201 -1.91 -13.71 9.67
N ILE A 202 -1.03 -14.24 8.81
CA ILE A 202 -0.92 -13.84 7.40
C ILE A 202 -2.27 -14.06 6.69
N LYS A 203 -2.89 -15.23 6.89
CA LYS A 203 -4.22 -15.53 6.34
C LYS A 203 -5.28 -14.55 6.85
N LYS A 204 -5.25 -14.19 8.14
CA LYS A 204 -6.16 -13.20 8.74
C LYS A 204 -6.04 -11.84 8.04
N ILE A 205 -4.82 -11.35 7.85
CA ILE A 205 -4.55 -10.08 7.15
C ILE A 205 -5.05 -10.13 5.70
N LYS A 206 -4.66 -11.16 4.92
CA LYS A 206 -5.10 -11.30 3.52
C LYS A 206 -6.62 -11.44 3.40
N ALA A 207 -7.27 -12.10 4.37
CA ALA A 207 -8.72 -12.21 4.42
C ALA A 207 -9.41 -10.87 4.64
N GLU A 208 -8.88 -10.03 5.52
CA GLU A 208 -9.45 -8.71 5.76
C GLU A 208 -9.27 -7.79 4.53
N ILE A 209 -8.11 -7.84 3.86
CA ILE A 209 -7.90 -7.14 2.57
C ILE A 209 -8.92 -7.60 1.54
N ALA A 210 -9.04 -8.91 1.30
CA ALA A 210 -9.97 -9.47 0.32
C ALA A 210 -11.43 -9.13 0.63
N LYS A 211 -11.81 -9.11 1.91
CA LYS A 211 -13.14 -8.70 2.37
C LYS A 211 -13.38 -7.20 2.11
N ALA A 212 -12.40 -6.35 2.40
CA ALA A 212 -12.49 -4.90 2.16
C ALA A 212 -12.65 -4.58 0.67
N ILE A 213 -11.94 -5.31 -0.20
CA ILE A 213 -12.09 -5.21 -1.66
C ILE A 213 -13.50 -5.64 -2.08
N LYS A 214 -13.93 -6.87 -1.74
CA LYS A 214 -15.23 -7.41 -2.17
C LYS A 214 -16.42 -6.60 -1.69
N ARG A 215 -16.36 -6.10 -0.45
CA ARG A 215 -17.47 -5.38 0.18
C ARG A 215 -17.40 -3.86 -0.02
N LYS A 216 -16.32 -3.35 -0.61
CA LYS A 216 -16.00 -1.92 -0.70
C LYS A 216 -16.06 -1.19 0.66
N LYS A 217 -15.77 -1.87 1.77
CA LYS A 217 -15.79 -1.32 3.14
C LYS A 217 -14.38 -1.08 3.68
N ALA A 218 -14.28 -0.29 4.75
CA ALA A 218 -13.03 -0.14 5.48
C ALA A 218 -12.65 -1.46 6.19
N PRO A 219 -11.37 -1.84 6.20
CA PRO A 219 -10.86 -2.96 6.99
C PRO A 219 -11.00 -2.74 8.49
N ASP A 220 -11.19 -3.82 9.25
CA ASP A 220 -11.04 -3.80 10.71
C ASP A 220 -9.60 -4.19 11.11
N TRP A 221 -8.71 -3.20 11.11
CA TRP A 221 -7.30 -3.38 11.47
C TRP A 221 -7.08 -3.64 12.95
N ASN A 222 -7.92 -3.08 13.83
CA ASN A 222 -7.79 -3.26 15.27
C ASN A 222 -7.89 -4.74 15.64
N LYS A 223 -8.86 -5.44 15.05
CA LYS A 223 -9.01 -6.88 15.19
C LYS A 223 -7.97 -7.66 14.40
N SER A 224 -7.72 -7.28 13.15
CA SER A 224 -6.89 -8.07 12.24
C SER A 224 -5.40 -8.02 12.58
N LEU A 225 -4.94 -6.96 13.27
CA LEU A 225 -3.56 -6.75 13.68
C LEU A 225 -3.36 -6.82 15.20
N GLU A 226 -4.34 -7.33 15.96
CA GLU A 226 -4.29 -7.41 17.44
C GLU A 226 -3.01 -8.08 17.96
N PHE A 227 -2.54 -9.11 17.25
CA PHE A 227 -1.36 -9.90 17.59
C PHE A 227 -0.03 -9.14 17.45
N ILE A 228 -0.02 -7.96 16.83
CA ILE A 228 1.15 -7.08 16.67
C ILE A 228 0.87 -5.65 17.16
N GLN A 229 -0.18 -5.42 17.96
CA GLN A 229 -0.48 -4.09 18.49
C GLN A 229 0.69 -3.48 19.27
N ASN A 230 1.47 -4.31 19.96
CA ASN A 230 2.68 -3.88 20.68
C ASN A 230 3.87 -3.55 19.77
N ARG A 231 3.77 -3.81 18.46
CA ARG A 231 4.79 -3.52 17.43
C ARG A 231 4.26 -2.42 16.51
N THR A 232 4.15 -1.21 17.06
CA THR A 232 3.49 -0.06 16.43
C THR A 232 3.96 0.20 15.01
N ASP A 233 5.27 0.15 14.77
CA ASP A 233 5.84 0.47 13.46
C ASP A 233 5.49 -0.60 12.43
N LEU A 234 5.59 -1.87 12.80
CA LEU A 234 5.18 -2.97 11.92
C LEU A 234 3.68 -2.91 11.60
N ALA A 235 2.85 -2.59 12.59
CA ALA A 235 1.41 -2.44 12.40
C ALA A 235 1.09 -1.30 11.43
N LYS A 236 1.78 -0.15 11.54
CA LYS A 236 1.67 0.96 10.59
C LYS A 236 2.07 0.55 9.17
N GLN A 237 3.20 -0.13 9.01
CA GLN A 237 3.70 -0.56 7.70
C GLN A 237 2.74 -1.54 7.01
N ILE A 238 2.27 -2.55 7.74
CA ILE A 238 1.29 -3.52 7.23
C ILE A 238 0.00 -2.81 6.84
N LYS A 239 -0.49 -1.89 7.68
CA LYS A 239 -1.70 -1.10 7.41
C LYS A 239 -1.54 -0.28 6.13
N SER A 240 -0.45 0.48 6.01
CA SER A 240 -0.14 1.32 4.84
C SER A 240 -0.14 0.52 3.54
N LEU A 241 0.65 -0.57 3.48
CA LEU A 241 0.70 -1.44 2.30
C LEU A 241 -0.69 -2.03 1.99
N SER A 242 -1.40 -2.48 3.01
CA SER A 242 -2.73 -3.08 2.82
C SER A 242 -3.76 -2.09 2.29
N GLU A 243 -3.74 -0.84 2.78
CA GLU A 243 -4.63 0.22 2.30
C GLU A 243 -4.35 0.60 0.86
N THR A 244 -3.07 0.69 0.47
CA THR A 244 -2.66 0.91 -0.91
C THR A 244 -3.09 -0.24 -1.82
N ILE A 245 -2.94 -1.50 -1.38
CA ILE A 245 -3.46 -2.67 -2.11
C ILE A 245 -4.97 -2.53 -2.33
N ILE A 246 -5.74 -2.23 -1.28
CA ILE A 246 -7.21 -2.12 -1.36
C ILE A 246 -7.63 -1.02 -2.34
N LYS A 247 -6.88 0.09 -2.39
CA LYS A 247 -7.16 1.23 -3.28
C LYS A 247 -7.14 0.86 -4.77
N PHE A 248 -6.31 -0.10 -5.18
CA PHE A 248 -6.27 -0.57 -6.57
C PHE A 248 -7.55 -1.30 -7.03
N PHE A 249 -8.32 -1.85 -6.09
CA PHE A 249 -9.45 -2.74 -6.41
C PHE A 249 -10.82 -2.17 -6.03
N LYS A 250 -10.90 -0.93 -5.54
CA LYS A 250 -12.16 -0.27 -5.16
C LYS A 250 -12.76 0.55 -6.29
#